data_AF-A0A934AJ63-F1
#
_entry.id   AF-A0A934AJ63-F1
#
_cell.length_a   1.000
_cell.length_b   1.000
_cell.length_c   1.000
_cell.angle_alpha   90.00
_cell.angle_beta   90.00
_cell.angle_gamma   90.00
#
_symmetry.space_group_name_H-M   'P 1'
#
loop_
_entity.id
_entity.type
_entity.pdbx_description
1 polymer ?
#
loop_
_entity_poly.entity_id
_entity_poly.type
_entity_poly.pdbx_seq_one_letter_code
_entity_poly.pdbx_strand_id
1 'polypeptide(L)'
;MARRALAVVLCVSLASGALLAADPDYLKLKEEPDLSDAPVFLGLSASLGDGLRVAAPVTFDRAKAAAGGRVYAAQALSVRDHQAVKMSEAVLMAGGQLSYAAVVARRHSVPALIVDGMRWGPESEPSLSFDAAVLGAVSSVAGFPVRLSRGSEPRVIKEGDVVVLDPGAGSLTLPDPERGKLYVSAFAALAAYDGLKDGQALAQWVDGQAAELGPALRLDLAGLMLSELADRVGGSAGAADLSKVRASLERLAGKDGLKSLRASETRVLAGQSRSLRASMDEALSELPSASAAWAARVCRREEGRWQRLGVLAGKLELSVDSKVRASRRKLDAACEKARSRPETGKQGYEDLLKSAGASSPAKADVPAELYRRFLEETGLESRIAALTDDISRPLARRAERIRELILRTDLPLDLAGEVSGRLPSSGAWALVAPGLGTRVLKPGAVSAVREHWAGLWTHGRMAQRKRDGRPVSDAEAEVGLIRLQECRSAAVILSRDPASNKRRMAVSAAYGGLDGVLSGRASPDQYTLGPDGKEVLPAVVGLKRLLVRHDPAGKLLEEPVAGELADKRVLSRAQLAKLARVARVLEGHQGSGVEVSACFEGGRLTVLGSEPIDRLLSAE
;
A
#
# COMPACT_ATOMS: atom_id res chain seq x y z
N MET A 1 8.69 52.84 2.27
CA MET A 1 7.49 52.08 1.80
C MET A 1 7.79 50.98 0.77
N ALA A 2 9.04 50.61 0.49
CA ALA A 2 9.38 49.53 -0.47
C ALA A 2 9.81 48.18 0.16
N ARG A 3 9.58 47.98 1.47
CA ARG A 3 9.91 46.72 2.19
C ARG A 3 8.70 46.03 2.82
N ARG A 4 7.48 46.50 2.57
CA ARG A 4 6.21 45.92 3.06
C ARG A 4 5.31 45.33 1.96
N ALA A 5 5.74 45.38 0.69
CA ALA A 5 4.97 44.84 -0.44
C ALA A 5 5.39 43.41 -0.86
N LEU A 6 6.39 42.80 -0.21
CA LEU A 6 6.85 41.44 -0.49
C LEU A 6 6.10 40.36 0.34
N ALA A 7 4.93 40.71 0.89
CA ALA A 7 4.13 39.87 1.78
C ALA A 7 2.76 39.50 1.20
N VAL A 8 2.51 39.76 -0.08
CA VAL A 8 1.24 39.46 -0.74
C VAL A 8 1.52 38.69 -2.03
N VAL A 9 0.84 37.57 -2.19
CA VAL A 9 0.95 36.58 -3.30
C VAL A 9 2.12 35.59 -3.18
N LEU A 10 2.25 34.99 -2.00
CA LEU A 10 2.79 33.64 -1.85
C LEU A 10 1.66 32.73 -1.36
N CYS A 11 0.53 32.73 -2.07
CA CYS A 11 -0.55 31.75 -1.90
C CYS A 11 -0.15 30.43 -2.55
N VAL A 12 0.93 29.88 -2.03
CA VAL A 12 1.11 28.43 -1.93
C VAL A 12 0.05 27.99 -0.92
N SER A 13 -0.86 27.10 -1.30
CA SER A 13 -1.54 26.25 -0.31
C SER A 13 -0.41 25.67 0.55
N LEU A 14 -0.27 26.18 1.78
CA LEU A 14 0.88 26.01 2.67
C LEU A 14 1.24 24.54 2.98
N ALA A 15 0.45 23.59 2.50
CA ALA A 15 0.75 22.16 2.47
C ALA A 15 1.79 21.77 1.39
N SER A 16 1.88 22.46 0.25
CA SER A 16 2.69 22.01 -0.91
C SER A 16 4.09 22.63 -0.99
N GLY A 17 4.32 23.80 -0.39
CA GLY A 17 5.63 24.48 -0.42
C GLY A 17 6.71 23.80 0.42
N ALA A 18 6.34 23.21 1.56
CA ALA A 18 7.25 22.40 2.37
C ALA A 18 7.45 20.98 1.79
N LEU A 19 6.60 20.57 0.86
CA LEU A 19 6.73 19.34 0.06
C LEU A 19 7.87 19.46 -0.99
N LEU A 20 8.08 20.66 -1.56
CA LEU A 20 9.18 20.96 -2.49
C LEU A 20 10.55 21.14 -1.82
N ALA A 21 10.58 21.60 -0.56
CA ALA A 21 11.83 21.87 0.16
C ALA A 21 12.38 20.66 0.93
N ALA A 22 11.56 19.62 1.19
CA ALA A 22 11.94 18.52 2.05
C ALA A 22 12.38 17.24 1.33
N ASP A 23 11.89 16.95 0.12
CA ASP A 23 12.40 15.86 -0.72
C ASP A 23 11.87 15.98 -2.16
N PRO A 24 12.73 16.11 -3.18
CA PRO A 24 12.30 16.12 -4.59
C PRO A 24 11.66 14.81 -5.05
N ASP A 25 11.67 13.72 -4.26
CA ASP A 25 11.13 12.42 -4.68
C ASP A 25 9.60 12.24 -4.53
N TYR A 26 8.91 13.02 -3.68
CA TYR A 26 7.46 12.86 -3.45
C TYR A 26 6.58 13.62 -4.45
N LEU A 27 7.16 14.64 -5.10
CA LEU A 27 6.53 15.43 -6.17
C LEU A 27 7.35 15.35 -7.46
N LYS A 28 8.14 14.29 -7.63
CA LYS A 28 8.62 13.93 -8.96
C LYS A 28 7.43 13.42 -9.73
N LEU A 29 6.67 14.36 -10.29
CA LEU A 29 6.15 14.15 -11.63
C LEU A 29 7.35 13.60 -12.41
N LYS A 30 7.28 12.33 -12.82
CA LYS A 30 8.16 11.85 -13.90
C LYS A 30 8.13 12.98 -14.92
N GLU A 31 9.29 13.47 -15.39
CA GLU A 31 9.33 14.52 -16.42
C GLU A 31 8.49 14.02 -17.59
N GLU A 32 7.19 14.36 -17.60
CA GLU A 32 6.20 13.56 -18.31
C GLU A 32 6.58 13.63 -19.79
N PRO A 33 6.53 12.52 -20.55
CA PRO A 33 6.26 12.72 -21.97
C PRO A 33 5.02 13.61 -22.01
N ASP A 34 5.04 14.68 -22.80
CA ASP A 34 4.11 15.81 -22.81
C ASP A 34 2.62 15.36 -22.89
N LEU A 35 2.11 14.81 -21.80
CA LEU A 35 0.82 14.14 -21.68
C LEU A 35 -0.19 15.23 -21.36
N SER A 36 -0.40 16.10 -22.36
CA SER A 36 -1.49 17.05 -22.47
C SER A 36 -1.52 18.24 -21.49
N ASP A 37 -2.30 19.26 -21.84
CA ASP A 37 -2.82 20.29 -20.94
C ASP A 37 -3.81 19.73 -19.88
N ALA A 38 -3.92 18.39 -19.73
CA ALA A 38 -4.83 17.80 -18.77
C ALA A 38 -4.40 18.11 -17.34
N PRO A 39 -5.36 18.41 -16.46
CA PRO A 39 -5.06 18.65 -15.07
C PRO A 39 -4.55 17.35 -14.40
N VAL A 40 -3.38 17.45 -13.77
CA VAL A 40 -2.78 16.40 -12.94
C VAL A 40 -3.15 16.67 -11.48
N PHE A 41 -3.70 15.67 -10.83
CA PHE A 41 -4.11 15.69 -9.43
C PHE A 41 -3.12 14.90 -8.60
N LEU A 42 -2.79 15.44 -7.43
CA LEU A 42 -1.90 14.77 -6.48
C LEU A 42 -2.75 14.10 -5.41
N GLY A 43 -2.51 12.81 -5.22
CA GLY A 43 -3.04 12.00 -4.14
C GLY A 43 -1.91 11.36 -3.33
N LEU A 44 -2.30 10.66 -2.27
CA LEU A 44 -1.40 9.85 -1.48
C LEU A 44 -1.45 8.41 -1.98
N SER A 45 -0.31 7.89 -2.44
CA SER A 45 -0.21 6.50 -2.87
C SER A 45 -0.50 5.57 -1.70
N ALA A 46 -1.55 4.76 -1.82
CA ALA A 46 -1.94 3.76 -0.82
C ALA A 46 -1.37 2.38 -1.18
N SER A 47 -1.24 2.09 -2.47
CA SER A 47 -0.59 0.90 -3.00
C SER A 47 0.05 1.24 -4.33
N LEU A 48 1.31 0.82 -4.54
CA LEU A 48 1.93 0.91 -5.86
C LEU A 48 1.36 -0.07 -6.87
N GLY A 49 0.79 -1.17 -6.38
CA GLY A 49 0.58 -2.35 -7.21
C GLY A 49 1.90 -2.87 -7.78
N ASP A 50 1.93 -3.10 -9.08
CA ASP A 50 3.16 -3.39 -9.84
C ASP A 50 4.03 -2.14 -10.09
N GLY A 51 3.55 -0.96 -9.70
CA GLY A 51 4.21 0.33 -9.89
C GLY A 51 4.02 0.93 -11.28
N LEU A 52 3.20 0.31 -12.12
CA LEU A 52 2.90 0.75 -13.47
C LEU A 52 1.67 1.65 -13.48
N ARG A 53 1.55 2.48 -14.52
CA ARG A 53 0.37 3.33 -14.69
C ARG A 53 -0.82 2.48 -15.09
N VAL A 54 -2.01 2.99 -14.81
CA VAL A 54 -3.28 2.37 -15.20
C VAL A 54 -4.16 3.42 -15.84
N ALA A 55 -4.72 3.13 -17.02
CA ALA A 55 -5.80 3.90 -17.59
C ALA A 55 -7.05 3.03 -17.73
N ALA A 56 -8.10 3.37 -16.99
CA ALA A 56 -9.35 2.63 -17.03
C ALA A 56 -10.54 3.53 -16.67
N PRO A 57 -11.75 3.18 -17.16
CA PRO A 57 -12.94 3.91 -16.78
C PRO A 57 -13.31 3.65 -15.31
N VAL A 58 -13.73 4.71 -14.63
CA VAL A 58 -14.13 4.67 -13.22
C VAL A 58 -15.49 3.98 -13.06
N THR A 59 -15.63 3.22 -11.99
CA THR A 59 -16.91 2.67 -11.52
C THR A 59 -17.09 2.94 -10.04
N PHE A 60 -18.30 3.35 -9.67
CA PHE A 60 -18.76 3.42 -8.28
C PHE A 60 -19.52 2.13 -7.89
N ASP A 61 -19.89 1.32 -8.88
CA ASP A 61 -20.56 0.05 -8.70
C ASP A 61 -19.56 -1.08 -8.37
N ARG A 62 -19.76 -1.71 -7.21
CA ARG A 62 -18.93 -2.83 -6.72
C ARG A 62 -18.99 -4.08 -7.60
N ALA A 63 -20.16 -4.41 -8.17
CA ALA A 63 -20.32 -5.59 -9.01
C ALA A 63 -19.59 -5.39 -10.35
N LYS A 64 -19.64 -4.19 -10.93
CA LYS A 64 -18.84 -3.85 -12.11
C LYS A 64 -17.35 -3.86 -11.81
N ALA A 65 -16.92 -3.33 -10.66
CA ALA A 65 -15.53 -3.41 -10.23
C ALA A 65 -15.04 -4.87 -10.11
N ALA A 66 -15.87 -5.75 -9.55
CA ALA A 66 -15.56 -7.17 -9.42
C ALA A 66 -15.46 -7.92 -10.77
N ALA A 67 -15.93 -7.33 -11.88
CA ALA A 67 -15.79 -7.88 -13.22
C ALA A 67 -14.45 -7.52 -13.90
N GLY A 68 -13.68 -6.57 -13.35
CA GLY A 68 -12.38 -6.13 -13.88
C GLY A 68 -12.46 -5.04 -14.96
N GLY A 69 -11.30 -4.54 -15.40
CA GLY A 69 -11.20 -3.51 -16.43
C GLY A 69 -11.69 -2.11 -16.00
N ARG A 70 -11.78 -1.86 -14.68
CA ARG A 70 -12.30 -0.62 -14.10
C ARG A 70 -11.40 -0.11 -12.98
N VAL A 71 -11.41 1.21 -12.78
CA VAL A 71 -10.94 1.83 -11.54
C VAL A 71 -12.10 1.91 -10.56
N TYR A 72 -12.00 1.25 -9.40
CA TYR A 72 -13.05 1.28 -8.40
C TYR A 72 -12.92 2.50 -7.50
N ALA A 73 -13.89 3.41 -7.59
CA ALA A 73 -14.01 4.57 -6.72
C ALA A 73 -15.01 4.26 -5.60
N ALA A 74 -14.51 4.09 -4.38
CA ALA A 74 -15.35 3.77 -3.22
C ALA A 74 -15.17 4.75 -2.06
N GLN A 75 -16.30 5.22 -1.52
CA GLN A 75 -16.34 6.16 -0.41
C GLN A 75 -15.91 5.53 0.92
N ALA A 76 -16.37 4.32 1.20
CA ALA A 76 -16.03 3.57 2.40
C ALA A 76 -15.83 2.11 2.02
N LEU A 77 -14.61 1.61 2.22
CA LEU A 77 -14.26 0.24 1.86
C LEU A 77 -14.36 -0.69 3.07
N SER A 78 -15.00 -1.83 2.85
CA SER A 78 -15.24 -2.86 3.85
C SER A 78 -14.65 -4.20 3.42
N VAL A 79 -14.73 -5.20 4.30
CA VAL A 79 -14.35 -6.59 3.97
C VAL A 79 -15.14 -7.13 2.77
N ARG A 80 -16.36 -6.63 2.52
CA ARG A 80 -17.21 -7.06 1.38
C ARG A 80 -16.67 -6.57 0.04
N ASP A 81 -15.80 -5.57 0.04
CA ASP A 81 -15.21 -5.00 -1.16
C ASP A 81 -13.95 -5.74 -1.61
N HIS A 82 -13.52 -6.76 -0.86
CA HIS A 82 -12.30 -7.51 -1.14
C HIS A 82 -12.20 -7.99 -2.60
N GLN A 83 -13.29 -8.56 -3.13
CA GLN A 83 -13.31 -9.04 -4.52
C GLN A 83 -13.30 -7.88 -5.52
N ALA A 84 -14.00 -6.79 -5.24
CA ALA A 84 -13.99 -5.61 -6.11
C ALA A 84 -12.59 -4.99 -6.18
N VAL A 85 -11.96 -4.75 -5.02
CA VAL A 85 -10.58 -4.24 -4.93
C VAL A 85 -9.62 -5.16 -5.68
N LYS A 86 -9.69 -6.47 -5.42
CA LYS A 86 -8.79 -7.45 -6.05
C LYS A 86 -8.88 -7.47 -7.58
N MET A 87 -10.08 -7.32 -8.13
CA MET A 87 -10.30 -7.45 -9.57
C MET A 87 -10.17 -6.12 -10.31
N SER A 88 -10.12 -4.99 -9.61
CA SER A 88 -10.01 -3.67 -10.23
C SER A 88 -8.61 -3.43 -10.78
N GLU A 89 -8.53 -2.64 -11.85
CA GLU A 89 -7.24 -2.19 -12.41
C GLU A 89 -6.54 -1.23 -11.45
N ALA A 90 -7.33 -0.42 -10.73
CA ALA A 90 -6.85 0.43 -9.65
C ALA A 90 -8.00 0.78 -8.69
N VAL A 91 -7.67 1.35 -7.53
CA VAL A 91 -8.64 1.83 -6.54
C VAL A 91 -8.44 3.31 -6.24
N LEU A 92 -9.54 4.06 -6.31
CA LEU A 92 -9.66 5.42 -5.77
C LEU A 92 -10.44 5.35 -4.47
N MET A 93 -9.89 5.91 -3.41
CA MET A 93 -10.48 5.77 -2.09
C MET A 93 -10.34 7.02 -1.23
N ALA A 94 -11.27 7.18 -0.29
CA ALA A 94 -11.12 8.09 0.83
C ALA A 94 -10.50 7.36 2.04
N GLY A 95 -9.97 8.14 3.00
CA GLY A 95 -9.39 7.62 4.24
C GLY A 95 -7.87 7.72 4.29
N GLY A 96 -7.22 6.84 5.06
CA GLY A 96 -5.76 6.85 5.25
C GLY A 96 -5.03 5.75 4.51
N GLN A 97 -3.71 5.92 4.32
CA GLN A 97 -2.82 4.96 3.63
C GLN A 97 -2.82 3.56 4.28
N LEU A 98 -3.39 3.44 5.48
CA LEU A 98 -3.37 2.26 6.34
C LEU A 98 -4.77 1.69 6.59
N SER A 99 -5.74 2.09 5.77
CA SER A 99 -7.07 1.47 5.76
C SER A 99 -7.04 0.03 5.21
N TYR A 100 -8.08 -0.75 5.52
CA TYR A 100 -8.24 -2.14 5.09
C TYR A 100 -8.14 -2.29 3.58
N ALA A 101 -8.75 -1.39 2.82
CA ALA A 101 -8.65 -1.42 1.37
C ALA A 101 -7.24 -1.15 0.87
N ALA A 102 -6.50 -0.23 1.50
CA ALA A 102 -5.10 -0.02 1.16
C ALA A 102 -4.27 -1.29 1.45
N VAL A 103 -4.57 -2.00 2.53
CA VAL A 103 -3.97 -3.32 2.84
C VAL A 103 -4.35 -4.36 1.79
N VAL A 104 -5.63 -4.48 1.41
CA VAL A 104 -6.08 -5.44 0.39
C VAL A 104 -5.48 -5.13 -0.97
N ALA A 105 -5.43 -3.85 -1.36
CA ALA A 105 -4.81 -3.39 -2.59
C ALA A 105 -3.32 -3.77 -2.62
N ARG A 106 -2.58 -3.50 -1.54
CA ARG A 106 -1.17 -3.93 -1.39
C ARG A 106 -1.03 -5.45 -1.49
N ARG A 107 -1.88 -6.20 -0.79
CA ARG A 107 -1.85 -7.67 -0.76
C ARG A 107 -2.10 -8.31 -2.12
N HIS A 108 -2.90 -7.69 -2.97
CA HIS A 108 -3.16 -8.18 -4.33
C HIS A 108 -2.37 -7.42 -5.40
N SER A 109 -1.41 -6.58 -5.01
CA SER A 109 -0.64 -5.73 -5.91
C SER A 109 -1.52 -4.90 -6.86
N VAL A 110 -2.65 -4.40 -6.35
CA VAL A 110 -3.54 -3.48 -7.06
C VAL A 110 -3.09 -2.05 -6.76
N PRO A 111 -2.85 -1.20 -7.77
CA PRO A 111 -2.60 0.23 -7.59
C PRO A 111 -3.74 0.90 -6.83
N ALA A 112 -3.42 1.74 -5.84
CA ALA A 112 -4.44 2.46 -5.09
C ALA A 112 -3.96 3.86 -4.71
N LEU A 113 -4.83 4.85 -4.93
CA LEU A 113 -4.58 6.25 -4.59
C LEU A 113 -5.67 6.75 -3.64
N ILE A 114 -5.23 7.35 -2.55
CA ILE A 114 -6.07 8.15 -1.68
C ILE A 114 -6.07 9.56 -2.20
N VAL A 115 -7.25 10.09 -2.48
CA VAL A 115 -7.35 11.47 -2.92
C VAL A 115 -8.09 12.25 -1.85
N ASP A 116 -7.32 13.05 -1.11
CA ASP A 116 -7.83 13.81 0.01
C ASP A 116 -8.59 15.06 -0.46
N GLY A 117 -9.58 15.51 0.32
CA GLY A 117 -10.43 16.65 -0.02
C GLY A 117 -11.53 16.38 -1.05
N MET A 118 -11.68 15.14 -1.53
CA MET A 118 -12.78 14.77 -2.42
C MET A 118 -14.13 14.71 -1.69
N ARG A 119 -15.17 15.23 -2.34
CA ARG A 119 -16.56 15.22 -1.87
C ARG A 119 -17.35 14.24 -2.74
N TRP A 120 -17.85 13.20 -2.11
CA TRP A 120 -18.71 12.21 -2.73
C TRP A 120 -20.11 12.79 -2.94
N GLY A 121 -20.65 12.57 -4.14
CA GLY A 121 -22.04 12.85 -4.48
C GLY A 121 -23.01 11.88 -3.78
N PRO A 122 -24.32 12.13 -3.88
CA PRO A 122 -25.33 11.26 -3.30
C PRO A 122 -25.31 9.86 -3.94
N GLU A 123 -25.70 8.83 -3.19
CA GLU A 123 -25.74 7.44 -3.70
C GLU A 123 -26.63 7.27 -4.95
N SER A 124 -27.64 8.12 -5.13
CA SER A 124 -28.50 8.14 -6.31
C SER A 124 -27.80 8.59 -7.59
N GLU A 125 -26.74 9.39 -7.47
CA GLU A 125 -25.92 9.88 -8.58
C GLU A 125 -24.45 9.91 -8.14
N PRO A 126 -23.83 8.73 -8.02
CA PRO A 126 -22.51 8.61 -7.44
C PRO A 126 -21.50 9.34 -8.31
N SER A 127 -20.81 10.28 -7.69
CA SER A 127 -19.82 11.14 -8.30
C SER A 127 -18.78 11.53 -7.28
N LEU A 128 -17.63 12.01 -7.76
CA LEU A 128 -16.49 12.35 -6.93
C LEU A 128 -15.98 13.72 -7.35
N SER A 129 -16.20 14.72 -6.50
CA SER A 129 -15.86 16.12 -6.80
C SER A 129 -14.69 16.63 -5.97
N PHE A 130 -13.88 17.52 -6.53
CA PHE A 130 -12.68 18.07 -5.87
C PHE A 130 -12.20 19.35 -6.53
N ASP A 131 -11.42 20.13 -5.80
CA ASP A 131 -10.87 21.40 -6.28
C ASP A 131 -9.48 21.17 -6.91
N ALA A 132 -9.40 21.33 -8.23
CA ALA A 132 -8.23 21.11 -9.07
C ALA A 132 -7.33 22.34 -9.15
N ALA A 133 -6.06 22.24 -8.75
CA ALA A 133 -5.11 23.33 -9.03
C ALA A 133 -4.88 23.49 -10.54
N VAL A 134 -5.13 24.68 -11.07
CA VAL A 134 -4.84 25.02 -12.47
C VAL A 134 -3.38 25.42 -12.56
N LEU A 135 -2.52 24.56 -13.11
CA LEU A 135 -1.09 24.82 -13.21
C LEU A 135 -0.76 25.69 -14.44
N GLY A 136 0.07 26.71 -14.23
CA GLY A 136 0.64 27.52 -15.31
C GLY A 136 1.84 26.84 -16.01
N ALA A 137 2.45 27.56 -16.95
CA ALA A 137 3.63 27.08 -17.66
C ALA A 137 4.79 26.73 -16.73
N VAL A 138 5.66 25.81 -17.17
CA VAL A 138 6.89 25.47 -16.46
C VAL A 138 7.79 26.71 -16.43
N SER A 139 8.19 27.08 -15.22
CA SER A 139 9.12 28.17 -14.90
C SER A 139 10.29 27.61 -14.11
N SER A 140 11.40 28.35 -13.99
CA SER A 140 12.55 27.92 -13.19
C SER A 140 12.68 28.80 -11.96
N VAL A 141 12.68 28.19 -10.77
CA VAL A 141 12.95 28.86 -9.50
C VAL A 141 14.14 28.18 -8.85
N ALA A 142 15.24 28.93 -8.65
CA ALA A 142 16.50 28.41 -8.09
C ALA A 142 17.05 27.16 -8.83
N GLY A 143 16.82 27.06 -10.15
CA GLY A 143 17.26 25.92 -10.96
C GLY A 143 16.32 24.71 -10.95
N PHE A 144 15.19 24.79 -10.24
CA PHE A 144 14.16 23.75 -10.25
C PHE A 144 13.01 24.14 -11.19
N PRO A 145 12.57 23.23 -12.08
CA PRO A 145 11.37 23.45 -12.86
C PRO A 145 10.14 23.42 -11.93
N VAL A 146 9.35 24.48 -11.94
CA VAL A 146 8.13 24.61 -11.15
C VAL A 146 6.98 25.12 -12.02
N ARG A 147 5.77 24.63 -11.77
CA ARG A 147 4.53 25.19 -12.34
C ARG A 147 3.78 25.94 -11.25
N LEU A 148 3.53 27.23 -11.45
CA LEU A 148 2.77 28.04 -10.49
C LEU A 148 1.27 27.79 -10.67
N SER A 149 0.55 27.54 -9.57
CA SER A 149 -0.91 27.47 -9.62
C SER A 149 -1.50 28.85 -9.93
N ARG A 150 -2.42 28.90 -10.90
CA ARG A 150 -3.19 30.09 -11.31
C ARG A 150 -4.58 30.17 -10.66
N GLY A 151 -4.96 29.16 -9.87
CA GLY A 151 -6.27 29.07 -9.24
C GLY A 151 -6.66 27.64 -8.97
N SER A 152 -7.87 27.42 -8.47
CA SER A 152 -8.49 26.11 -8.35
C SER A 152 -9.83 26.06 -9.05
N GLU A 153 -10.09 25.01 -9.82
CA GLU A 153 -11.37 24.77 -10.49
C GLU A 153 -12.04 23.51 -9.94
N PRO A 154 -13.36 23.51 -9.68
CA PRO A 154 -14.04 22.29 -9.30
C PRO A 154 -14.04 21.30 -10.48
N ARG A 155 -13.66 20.06 -10.21
CA ARG A 155 -13.74 18.93 -11.13
C ARG A 155 -14.61 17.84 -10.53
N VAL A 156 -15.26 17.08 -11.40
CA VAL A 156 -16.16 15.99 -11.02
C VAL A 156 -15.83 14.78 -11.88
N ILE A 157 -15.62 13.64 -11.22
CA ILE A 157 -15.51 12.32 -11.84
C ILE A 157 -16.87 11.64 -11.71
N LYS A 158 -17.37 11.11 -12.82
CA LYS A 158 -18.64 10.38 -12.91
C LYS A 158 -18.39 8.94 -13.34
N GLU A 159 -19.42 8.12 -13.19
CA GLU A 159 -19.43 6.74 -13.68
C GLU A 159 -19.02 6.69 -15.17
N GLY A 160 -17.98 5.91 -15.48
CA GLY A 160 -17.49 5.73 -16.84
C GLY A 160 -16.41 6.71 -17.30
N ASP A 161 -16.13 7.78 -16.55
CA ASP A 161 -15.03 8.69 -16.87
C ASP A 161 -13.70 7.96 -16.86
N VAL A 162 -12.84 8.23 -17.84
CA VAL A 162 -11.50 7.64 -17.90
C VAL A 162 -10.56 8.41 -17.00
N VAL A 163 -9.82 7.69 -16.17
CA VAL A 163 -8.73 8.24 -15.37
C VAL A 163 -7.42 7.55 -15.74
N VAL A 164 -6.31 8.29 -15.64
CA VAL A 164 -4.96 7.71 -15.62
C VAL A 164 -4.40 7.84 -14.22
N LEU A 165 -4.08 6.72 -13.59
CA LEU A 165 -3.50 6.67 -12.25
C LEU A 165 -2.02 6.31 -12.38
N ASP A 166 -1.15 7.18 -11.88
CA ASP A 166 0.27 6.89 -11.66
C ASP A 166 0.50 6.70 -10.16
N PRO A 167 0.54 5.45 -9.68
CA PRO A 167 0.67 5.21 -8.26
C PRO A 167 2.07 5.54 -7.74
N GLY A 168 3.09 5.53 -8.61
CA GLY A 168 4.48 5.88 -8.29
C GLY A 168 4.68 7.39 -8.12
N ALA A 169 4.01 8.19 -8.96
CA ALA A 169 3.97 9.64 -8.83
C ALA A 169 2.91 10.12 -7.82
N GLY A 170 2.05 9.21 -7.33
CA GLY A 170 0.92 9.57 -6.49
C GLY A 170 -0.03 10.51 -7.23
N SER A 171 -0.26 10.30 -8.52
CA SER A 171 -1.02 11.23 -9.35
C SER A 171 -2.18 10.58 -10.08
N LEU A 172 -3.18 11.40 -10.38
CA LEU A 172 -4.38 11.05 -11.13
C LEU A 172 -4.55 12.10 -12.23
N THR A 173 -4.79 11.68 -13.46
CA THR A 173 -5.02 12.58 -14.60
C THR A 173 -6.38 12.31 -15.20
N LEU A 174 -7.09 13.39 -15.57
CA LEU A 174 -8.34 13.33 -16.33
C LEU A 174 -8.08 13.72 -17.78
N PRO A 175 -7.78 12.75 -18.67
CA PRO A 175 -7.57 13.05 -20.08
C PRO A 175 -8.87 13.54 -20.74
N ASP A 176 -8.73 14.26 -21.84
CA ASP A 176 -9.86 14.51 -22.74
C ASP A 176 -10.42 13.17 -23.30
N PRO A 177 -11.67 13.12 -23.78
CA PRO A 177 -12.29 11.87 -24.20
C PRO A 177 -11.57 11.12 -25.33
N GLU A 178 -10.87 11.80 -26.24
CA GLU A 178 -10.12 11.14 -27.32
C GLU A 178 -8.86 10.48 -26.76
N ARG A 179 -8.08 11.22 -25.97
CA ARG A 179 -6.90 10.65 -25.28
C ARG A 179 -7.26 9.55 -24.30
N GLY A 180 -8.37 9.69 -23.59
CA GLY A 180 -8.87 8.68 -22.66
C GLY A 180 -9.10 7.33 -23.33
N LYS A 181 -9.76 7.32 -24.51
CA LYS A 181 -9.96 6.09 -25.30
C LYS A 181 -8.64 5.49 -25.76
N LEU A 182 -7.72 6.33 -26.26
CA LEU A 182 -6.40 5.92 -26.69
C LEU A 182 -5.60 5.26 -25.55
N TYR A 183 -5.59 5.88 -24.36
CA TYR A 183 -4.87 5.35 -23.22
C TYR A 183 -5.47 4.03 -22.74
N VAL A 184 -6.79 3.92 -22.61
CA VAL A 184 -7.43 2.65 -22.23
C VAL A 184 -7.04 1.53 -23.20
N SER A 185 -7.02 1.81 -24.51
CA SER A 185 -6.58 0.84 -25.51
C SER A 185 -5.10 0.47 -25.39
N ALA A 186 -4.23 1.46 -25.17
CA ALA A 186 -2.79 1.25 -24.98
C ALA A 186 -2.49 0.43 -23.73
N PHE A 187 -3.11 0.76 -22.59
CA PHE A 187 -2.92 0.02 -21.33
C PHE A 187 -3.50 -1.40 -21.41
N ALA A 188 -4.60 -1.62 -22.13
CA ALA A 188 -5.10 -2.97 -22.40
C ALA A 188 -4.11 -3.80 -23.25
N ALA A 189 -3.49 -3.20 -24.27
CA ALA A 189 -2.47 -3.86 -25.08
C ALA A 189 -1.22 -4.20 -24.26
N LEU A 190 -0.80 -3.29 -23.37
CA LEU A 190 0.30 -3.52 -22.42
C LEU A 190 -0.03 -4.63 -21.41
N ALA A 191 -1.25 -4.66 -20.87
CA ALA A 191 -1.69 -5.72 -19.95
C ALA A 191 -1.73 -7.09 -20.65
N ALA A 192 -2.19 -7.16 -21.89
CA ALA A 192 -2.13 -8.37 -22.71
C ALA A 192 -0.68 -8.83 -22.95
N TYR A 193 0.20 -7.88 -23.25
CA TYR A 193 1.64 -8.14 -23.34
C TYR A 193 2.20 -8.68 -22.03
N ASP A 194 1.77 -8.17 -20.87
CA ASP A 194 2.27 -8.61 -19.59
C ASP A 194 1.98 -10.09 -19.31
N GLY A 195 0.87 -10.62 -19.81
CA GLY A 195 0.52 -12.05 -19.73
C GLY A 195 1.20 -12.94 -20.77
N LEU A 196 1.31 -12.49 -22.02
CA LEU A 196 1.80 -13.32 -23.14
C LEU A 196 3.30 -13.19 -23.41
N LYS A 197 3.92 -12.07 -23.00
CA LYS A 197 5.28 -11.65 -23.35
C LYS A 197 5.54 -11.72 -24.85
N ASP A 198 4.56 -11.32 -25.65
CA ASP A 198 4.63 -11.30 -27.11
C ASP A 198 4.85 -9.87 -27.63
N GLY A 199 6.12 -9.49 -27.79
CA GLY A 199 6.48 -8.19 -28.36
C GLY A 199 6.09 -8.02 -29.83
N GLN A 200 5.88 -9.11 -30.57
CA GLN A 200 5.48 -9.03 -31.98
C GLN A 200 4.02 -8.63 -32.10
N ALA A 201 3.14 -9.24 -31.31
CA ALA A 201 1.73 -8.85 -31.24
C ALA A 201 1.57 -7.38 -30.80
N LEU A 202 2.36 -6.95 -29.81
CA LEU A 202 2.34 -5.56 -29.35
C LEU A 202 2.84 -4.58 -30.44
N ALA A 203 3.89 -4.94 -31.16
CA ALA A 203 4.42 -4.14 -32.28
C ALA A 203 3.40 -4.00 -33.42
N GLN A 204 2.68 -5.07 -33.75
CA GLN A 204 1.60 -5.06 -34.75
C GLN A 204 0.42 -4.18 -34.31
N TRP A 205 0.05 -4.24 -33.03
CA TRP A 205 -0.98 -3.37 -32.48
C TRP A 205 -0.59 -1.89 -32.63
N VAL A 206 0.67 -1.52 -32.29
CA VAL A 206 1.20 -0.16 -32.45
C VAL A 206 1.15 0.30 -33.91
N ASP A 207 1.61 -0.54 -34.85
CA ASP A 207 1.57 -0.20 -36.28
C ASP A 207 0.13 0.03 -36.78
N GLY A 208 -0.84 -0.73 -36.25
CA GLY A 208 -2.26 -0.58 -36.57
C GLY A 208 -2.88 0.75 -36.12
N GLN A 209 -2.35 1.41 -35.09
CA GLN A 209 -2.88 2.69 -34.60
C GLN A 209 -2.58 3.87 -35.54
N ALA A 210 -1.61 3.72 -36.44
CA ALA A 210 -1.16 4.82 -37.28
C ALA A 210 -2.27 5.37 -38.20
N ALA A 211 -3.17 4.53 -38.70
CA ALA A 211 -4.22 4.94 -39.64
C ALA A 211 -5.29 5.84 -38.98
N GLU A 212 -5.54 5.68 -37.69
CA GLU A 212 -6.66 6.30 -36.98
C GLU A 212 -6.26 7.58 -36.23
N LEU A 213 -4.98 7.75 -35.92
CA LEU A 213 -4.49 8.85 -35.07
C LEU A 213 -3.87 9.99 -35.88
N GLY A 214 -4.17 11.24 -35.48
CA GLY A 214 -3.47 12.43 -35.96
C GLY A 214 -2.04 12.56 -35.41
N PRO A 215 -1.19 13.44 -35.98
CA PRO A 215 0.24 13.52 -35.64
C PRO A 215 0.54 13.73 -34.15
N ALA A 216 -0.26 14.56 -33.46
CA ALA A 216 -0.09 14.83 -32.03
C ALA A 216 -0.37 13.58 -31.17
N LEU A 217 -1.47 12.87 -31.43
CA LEU A 217 -1.84 11.65 -30.71
C LEU A 217 -0.90 10.47 -31.01
N ARG A 218 -0.31 10.42 -32.21
CA ARG A 218 0.73 9.42 -32.54
C ARG A 218 1.97 9.62 -31.69
N LEU A 219 2.43 10.86 -31.55
CA LEU A 219 3.60 11.16 -30.71
C LEU A 219 3.31 10.90 -29.22
N ASP A 220 2.09 11.22 -28.78
CA ASP A 220 1.62 10.96 -27.43
C ASP A 220 1.63 9.45 -27.11
N LEU A 221 1.01 8.63 -27.97
CA LEU A 221 1.03 7.18 -27.87
C LEU A 221 2.46 6.63 -27.90
N ALA A 222 3.32 7.14 -28.79
CA ALA A 222 4.70 6.69 -28.89
C ALA A 222 5.48 6.94 -27.60
N GLY A 223 5.33 8.14 -27.00
CA GLY A 223 5.95 8.49 -25.73
C GLY A 223 5.43 7.69 -24.55
N LEU A 224 4.10 7.49 -24.48
CA LEU A 224 3.45 6.68 -23.46
C LEU A 224 3.96 5.23 -23.49
N MET A 225 3.87 4.57 -24.65
CA MET A 225 4.27 3.17 -24.83
C MET A 225 5.76 2.96 -24.53
N LEU A 226 6.63 3.88 -24.95
CA LEU A 226 8.05 3.82 -24.64
C LEU A 226 8.29 3.87 -23.13
N SER A 227 7.66 4.82 -22.43
CA SER A 227 7.80 4.98 -20.99
C SER A 227 7.32 3.72 -20.24
N GLU A 228 6.16 3.18 -20.64
CA GLU A 228 5.57 2.00 -20.01
C GLU A 228 6.36 0.71 -20.27
N LEU A 229 6.90 0.55 -21.48
CA LEU A 229 7.72 -0.62 -21.80
C LEU A 229 9.09 -0.56 -21.13
N ALA A 230 9.66 0.63 -20.97
CA ALA A 230 10.92 0.79 -20.27
C ALA A 230 10.84 0.41 -18.79
N ASP A 231 9.69 0.64 -18.13
CA ASP A 231 9.46 0.20 -16.77
C ASP A 231 9.28 -1.33 -16.65
N ARG A 232 8.92 -2.00 -17.77
CA ARG A 232 8.81 -3.47 -17.88
C ARG A 232 10.14 -4.16 -18.22
N VAL A 233 11.22 -3.42 -18.46
CA VAL A 233 12.53 -4.01 -18.79
C VAL A 233 13.17 -4.62 -17.55
N GLY A 234 13.41 -5.93 -17.59
CA GLY A 234 14.13 -6.59 -16.50
C GLY A 234 14.11 -8.10 -16.40
N GLY A 235 13.37 -8.79 -17.28
CA GLY A 235 13.50 -10.23 -17.54
C GLY A 235 14.05 -10.48 -18.95
N SER A 236 14.45 -11.73 -19.23
CA SER A 236 15.03 -12.13 -20.53
C SER A 236 14.11 -11.87 -21.72
N ALA A 237 12.78 -12.03 -21.56
CA ALA A 237 11.80 -11.76 -22.60
C ALA A 237 11.59 -10.25 -22.86
N GLY A 238 11.46 -9.43 -21.80
CA GLY A 238 11.09 -8.02 -21.92
C GLY A 238 12.10 -7.13 -22.65
N ALA A 239 13.39 -7.46 -22.55
CA ALA A 239 14.44 -6.67 -23.20
C ALA A 239 14.45 -6.82 -24.73
N ALA A 240 14.18 -8.03 -25.25
CA ALA A 240 14.16 -8.28 -26.69
C ALA A 240 12.96 -7.61 -27.36
N ASP A 241 11.82 -7.62 -26.69
CA ASP A 241 10.57 -7.05 -27.20
C ASP A 241 10.59 -5.53 -27.24
N LEU A 242 11.23 -4.86 -26.27
CA LEU A 242 11.41 -3.41 -26.34
C LEU A 242 12.06 -2.97 -27.65
N SER A 243 13.08 -3.71 -28.14
CA SER A 243 13.73 -3.38 -29.42
C SER A 243 12.78 -3.51 -30.61
N LYS A 244 11.91 -4.53 -30.60
CA LYS A 244 10.92 -4.76 -31.67
C LYS A 244 9.88 -3.64 -31.70
N VAL A 245 9.28 -3.36 -30.53
CA VAL A 245 8.22 -2.36 -30.42
C VAL A 245 8.75 -0.96 -30.69
N ARG A 246 9.98 -0.65 -30.25
CA ARG A 246 10.66 0.63 -30.52
C ARG A 246 10.68 0.99 -32.00
N ALA A 247 10.96 0.02 -32.88
CA ALA A 247 10.90 0.26 -34.32
C ALA A 247 9.50 0.64 -34.82
N SER A 248 8.43 0.05 -34.25
CA SER A 248 7.05 0.48 -34.55
C SER A 248 6.76 1.88 -33.99
N LEU A 249 7.27 2.22 -32.79
CA LEU A 249 7.09 3.56 -32.21
C LEU A 249 7.81 4.64 -33.05
N GLU A 250 8.98 4.36 -33.60
CA GLU A 250 9.70 5.26 -34.50
C GLU A 250 8.91 5.51 -35.79
N ARG A 251 8.30 4.45 -36.37
CA ARG A 251 7.40 4.59 -37.52
C ARG A 251 6.16 5.41 -37.18
N LEU A 252 5.53 5.13 -36.03
CA LEU A 252 4.33 5.82 -35.56
C LEU A 252 4.59 7.33 -35.35
N ALA A 253 5.72 7.68 -34.72
CA ALA A 253 6.11 9.06 -34.44
C ALA A 253 6.43 9.87 -35.71
N GLY A 254 6.86 9.20 -36.78
CA GLY A 254 7.26 9.84 -38.04
C GLY A 254 8.53 10.69 -37.91
N LYS A 255 8.99 11.26 -39.03
CA LYS A 255 10.27 12.00 -39.09
C LYS A 255 10.35 13.17 -38.10
N ASP A 256 9.26 13.93 -37.98
CA ASP A 256 9.21 15.12 -37.11
C ASP A 256 9.11 14.74 -35.62
N GLY A 257 8.62 13.54 -35.31
CA GLY A 257 8.48 13.02 -33.94
C GLY A 257 9.71 12.31 -33.39
N LEU A 258 10.66 11.88 -34.24
CA LEU A 258 11.86 11.13 -33.83
C LEU A 258 12.70 11.87 -32.79
N LYS A 259 12.87 13.19 -32.93
CA LYS A 259 13.63 14.00 -31.96
C LYS A 259 12.97 13.99 -30.58
N SER A 260 11.65 14.10 -30.55
CA SER A 260 10.85 14.05 -29.32
C SER A 260 10.88 12.66 -28.70
N LEU A 261 10.82 11.60 -29.51
CA LEU A 261 10.95 10.22 -29.03
C LEU A 261 12.33 9.95 -28.41
N ARG A 262 13.42 10.39 -29.06
CA ARG A 262 14.78 10.30 -28.50
C ARG A 262 14.95 11.09 -27.19
N ALA A 263 14.30 12.25 -27.09
CA ALA A 263 14.27 13.00 -25.84
C ALA A 263 13.53 12.23 -24.72
N SER A 264 12.45 11.52 -25.06
CA SER A 264 11.74 10.64 -24.13
C SER A 264 12.60 9.45 -23.67
N GLU A 265 13.33 8.79 -24.56
CA GLU A 265 14.27 7.70 -24.20
C GLU A 265 15.31 8.17 -23.17
N THR A 266 15.90 9.34 -23.42
CA THR A 266 16.90 9.94 -22.52
C THR A 266 16.31 10.24 -21.15
N ARG A 267 15.09 10.81 -21.09
CA ARG A 267 14.41 11.13 -19.84
C ARG A 267 14.07 9.89 -19.03
N VAL A 268 13.56 8.85 -19.68
CA VAL A 268 13.21 7.58 -19.05
C VAL A 268 14.44 6.96 -18.37
N LEU A 269 15.57 6.84 -19.08
CA LEU A 269 16.79 6.28 -18.50
C LEU A 269 17.34 7.16 -17.36
N ALA A 270 17.32 8.48 -17.52
CA ALA A 270 17.76 9.41 -16.49
C ALA A 270 16.88 9.31 -15.23
N GLY A 271 15.57 9.18 -15.39
CA GLY A 271 14.62 8.95 -14.30
C GLY A 271 14.91 7.68 -13.50
N GLN A 272 15.05 6.54 -14.19
CA GLN A 272 15.38 5.27 -13.53
C GLN A 272 16.78 5.29 -12.88
N SER A 273 17.76 5.93 -13.51
CA SER A 273 19.11 6.14 -12.97
C SER A 273 19.09 6.92 -11.65
N ARG A 274 18.33 8.02 -11.59
CA ARG A 274 18.15 8.82 -10.37
C ARG A 274 17.48 8.01 -9.26
N SER A 275 16.41 7.28 -9.60
CA SER A 275 15.67 6.44 -8.64
C SER A 275 16.53 5.33 -8.03
N LEU A 276 17.32 4.63 -8.87
CA LEU A 276 18.23 3.58 -8.39
C LEU A 276 19.30 4.17 -7.46
N ARG A 277 19.91 5.29 -7.85
CA ARG A 277 20.93 5.94 -7.03
C ARG A 277 20.41 6.35 -5.65
N ALA A 278 19.23 6.97 -5.58
CA ALA A 278 18.62 7.33 -4.31
C ALA A 278 18.43 6.11 -3.39
N SER A 279 17.96 4.99 -3.96
CA SER A 279 17.79 3.73 -3.23
C SER A 279 19.12 3.14 -2.73
N MET A 280 20.18 3.20 -3.55
CA MET A 280 21.51 2.74 -3.14
C MET A 280 22.12 3.63 -2.04
N ASP A 281 22.00 4.95 -2.16
CA ASP A 281 22.50 5.92 -1.18
C ASP A 281 21.78 5.74 0.17
N GLU A 282 20.48 5.42 0.14
CA GLU A 282 19.73 5.04 1.33
C GLU A 282 20.20 3.70 1.92
N ALA A 283 20.30 2.64 1.11
CA ALA A 283 20.80 1.34 1.57
C ALA A 283 22.18 1.45 2.24
N LEU A 284 23.05 2.30 1.71
CA LEU A 284 24.38 2.59 2.27
C LEU A 284 24.32 3.21 3.67
N SER A 285 23.29 4.01 3.97
CA SER A 285 23.10 4.59 5.31
C SER A 285 22.66 3.54 6.34
N GLU A 286 22.09 2.43 5.89
CA GLU A 286 21.42 1.45 6.76
C GLU A 286 22.26 0.22 7.08
N LEU A 287 23.00 -0.29 6.08
CA LEU A 287 23.86 -1.47 6.19
C LEU A 287 24.80 -1.45 7.42
N PRO A 288 25.34 -0.30 7.89
CA PRO A 288 26.17 -0.27 9.08
C PRO A 288 25.50 -0.74 10.37
N SER A 289 24.17 -0.75 10.46
CA SER A 289 23.43 -1.15 11.67
C SER A 289 22.52 -2.37 11.48
N ALA A 290 22.48 -2.92 10.26
CA ALA A 290 21.55 -3.97 9.92
C ALA A 290 22.02 -5.38 10.33
N SER A 291 21.04 -6.28 10.49
CA SER A 291 21.26 -7.72 10.61
C SER A 291 21.77 -8.32 9.30
N ALA A 292 22.43 -9.47 9.37
CA ALA A 292 22.95 -10.18 8.20
C ALA A 292 21.83 -10.55 7.21
N ALA A 293 20.69 -11.03 7.73
CA ALA A 293 19.52 -11.38 6.92
C ALA A 293 18.93 -10.19 6.16
N TRP A 294 18.80 -9.04 6.82
CA TRP A 294 18.30 -7.81 6.18
C TRP A 294 19.27 -7.31 5.10
N ALA A 295 20.56 -7.27 5.44
CA ALA A 295 21.61 -6.83 4.52
C ALA A 295 21.61 -7.67 3.24
N ALA A 296 21.56 -9.00 3.38
CA ALA A 296 21.50 -9.91 2.22
C ALA A 296 20.30 -9.62 1.30
N ARG A 297 19.14 -9.26 1.87
CA ARG A 297 17.94 -8.94 1.11
C ARG A 297 18.08 -7.63 0.34
N VAL A 298 18.55 -6.56 0.99
CA VAL A 298 18.75 -5.26 0.34
C VAL A 298 19.77 -5.35 -0.80
N CYS A 299 20.88 -6.05 -0.58
CA CYS A 299 21.90 -6.25 -1.60
C CYS A 299 21.36 -6.95 -2.84
N ARG A 300 20.53 -8.01 -2.67
CA ARG A 300 19.88 -8.69 -3.80
C ARG A 300 18.90 -7.78 -4.54
N ARG A 301 18.13 -6.97 -3.82
CA ARG A 301 17.16 -6.03 -4.41
C ARG A 301 17.86 -4.99 -5.29
N GLU A 302 18.90 -4.33 -4.79
CA GLU A 302 19.62 -3.31 -5.54
C GLU A 302 20.44 -3.90 -6.70
N GLU A 303 20.94 -5.14 -6.58
CA GLU A 303 21.55 -5.87 -7.70
C GLU A 303 20.56 -6.11 -8.83
N GLY A 304 19.36 -6.62 -8.52
CA GLY A 304 18.32 -6.79 -9.52
C GLY A 304 18.01 -5.50 -10.25
N ARG A 305 17.84 -4.37 -9.52
CA ARG A 305 17.57 -3.06 -10.14
C ARG A 305 18.73 -2.55 -11.00
N TRP A 306 19.98 -2.77 -10.57
CA TRP A 306 21.18 -2.42 -11.34
C TRP A 306 21.26 -3.17 -12.67
N GLN A 307 21.01 -4.48 -12.66
CA GLN A 307 20.98 -5.29 -13.87
C GLN A 307 19.92 -4.81 -14.86
N ARG A 308 18.70 -4.52 -14.38
CA ARG A 308 17.61 -3.98 -15.21
C ARG A 308 17.98 -2.67 -15.88
N LEU A 309 18.57 -1.74 -15.12
CA LEU A 309 19.01 -0.44 -15.65
C LEU A 309 20.08 -0.62 -16.74
N GLY A 310 21.03 -1.54 -16.55
CA GLY A 310 22.06 -1.85 -17.54
C GLY A 310 21.49 -2.41 -18.84
N VAL A 311 20.50 -3.32 -18.73
CA VAL A 311 19.80 -3.87 -19.91
C VAL A 311 19.04 -2.77 -20.65
N LEU A 312 18.29 -1.92 -19.94
CA LEU A 312 17.57 -0.81 -20.56
C LEU A 312 18.53 0.16 -21.28
N ALA A 313 19.62 0.56 -20.62
CA ALA A 313 20.62 1.45 -21.19
C ALA A 313 21.19 0.87 -22.50
N GLY A 314 21.51 -0.43 -22.52
CA GLY A 314 21.96 -1.12 -23.74
C GLY A 314 20.92 -1.10 -24.86
N LYS A 315 19.64 -1.29 -24.55
CA LYS A 315 18.55 -1.30 -25.55
C LYS A 315 18.20 0.07 -26.10
N LEU A 316 18.41 1.12 -25.31
CA LEU A 316 18.23 2.51 -25.73
C LEU A 316 19.50 3.10 -26.36
N GLU A 317 20.61 2.36 -26.40
CA GLU A 317 21.92 2.82 -26.88
C GLU A 317 22.45 4.03 -26.09
N LEU A 318 22.19 4.03 -24.78
CA LEU A 318 22.56 5.11 -23.87
C LEU A 318 23.49 4.58 -22.77
N SER A 319 24.22 5.47 -22.11
CA SER A 319 25.11 5.13 -21.00
C SER A 319 24.51 5.47 -19.63
N VAL A 320 24.68 4.58 -18.66
CA VAL A 320 24.31 4.87 -17.25
C VAL A 320 25.23 5.94 -16.66
N ASP A 321 24.63 6.88 -15.92
CA ASP A 321 25.33 7.99 -15.24
C ASP A 321 26.46 7.48 -14.31
N SER A 322 27.60 8.18 -14.33
CA SER A 322 28.80 7.82 -13.57
C SER A 322 28.60 7.87 -12.05
N LYS A 323 27.72 8.74 -11.54
CA LYS A 323 27.39 8.85 -10.11
C LYS A 323 26.62 7.61 -9.62
N VAL A 324 25.76 7.03 -10.45
CA VAL A 324 25.05 5.77 -10.14
C VAL A 324 26.06 4.62 -10.00
N ARG A 325 27.00 4.53 -10.94
CA ARG A 325 28.11 3.54 -10.90
C ARG A 325 28.96 3.70 -9.63
N ALA A 326 29.20 4.92 -9.17
CA ALA A 326 29.93 5.18 -7.94
C ALA A 326 29.15 4.71 -6.69
N SER A 327 27.85 5.00 -6.58
CA SER A 327 27.00 4.50 -5.49
C SER A 327 26.92 2.98 -5.49
N ARG A 328 26.87 2.33 -6.66
CA ARG A 328 26.90 0.87 -6.78
C ARG A 328 28.15 0.25 -6.14
N ARG A 329 29.34 0.74 -6.50
CA ARG A 329 30.61 0.23 -5.96
C ARG A 329 30.68 0.35 -4.43
N LYS A 330 30.17 1.46 -3.88
CA LYS A 330 30.08 1.63 -2.42
C LYS A 330 29.16 0.59 -1.80
N LEU A 331 28.00 0.34 -2.43
CA LEU A 331 27.01 -0.62 -1.94
C LEU A 331 27.59 -2.04 -1.92
N ASP A 332 28.31 -2.44 -2.97
CA ASP A 332 28.99 -3.74 -3.05
C ASP A 332 29.91 -3.98 -1.84
N ALA A 333 30.77 -3.00 -1.53
CA ALA A 333 31.67 -3.08 -0.38
C ALA A 333 30.92 -3.14 0.96
N ALA A 334 29.83 -2.37 1.11
CA ALA A 334 29.01 -2.40 2.32
C ALA A 334 28.27 -3.73 2.50
N CYS A 335 27.79 -4.31 1.40
CA CYS A 335 27.12 -5.61 1.36
C CYS A 335 28.04 -6.75 1.79
N GLU A 336 29.30 -6.72 1.35
CA GLU A 336 30.32 -7.69 1.75
C GLU A 336 30.58 -7.63 3.27
N LYS A 337 30.75 -6.42 3.82
CA LYS A 337 30.97 -6.19 5.25
C LYS A 337 29.79 -6.59 6.13
N ALA A 338 28.56 -6.47 5.62
CA ALA A 338 27.37 -6.81 6.40
C ALA A 338 27.12 -8.33 6.50
N ARG A 339 27.58 -9.11 5.51
CA ARG A 339 27.46 -10.59 5.51
C ARG A 339 28.35 -11.29 6.53
N SER A 340 29.40 -10.63 7.04
CA SER A 340 30.36 -11.20 7.99
C SER A 340 30.02 -10.95 9.46
N ARG A 341 28.85 -10.38 9.77
CA ARG A 341 28.45 -10.05 11.15
C ARG A 341 27.74 -11.21 11.86
N PRO A 342 28.08 -11.50 13.13
CA PRO A 342 27.35 -12.49 13.92
C PRO A 342 25.94 -12.00 14.29
N GLU A 343 24.97 -12.92 14.34
CA GLU A 343 23.60 -12.61 14.81
C GLU A 343 23.60 -12.33 16.31
N THR A 344 22.93 -11.25 16.73
CA THR A 344 22.76 -10.89 18.15
C THR A 344 21.40 -11.37 18.65
N GLY A 345 21.36 -11.78 19.93
CA GLY A 345 20.23 -12.45 20.56
C GLY A 345 18.93 -11.63 20.61
N LYS A 346 17.80 -12.34 20.62
CA LYS A 346 16.44 -11.79 20.58
C LYS A 346 16.04 -11.23 21.95
N GLN A 347 15.92 -9.92 22.06
CA GLN A 347 15.30 -9.25 23.19
C GLN A 347 13.76 -9.46 23.13
N GLY A 348 13.09 -9.69 24.26
CA GLY A 348 11.65 -9.98 24.29
C GLY A 348 10.78 -8.78 23.88
N TYR A 349 9.63 -9.05 23.24
CA TYR A 349 8.71 -8.02 22.72
C TYR A 349 8.26 -6.98 23.77
N GLU A 350 7.93 -7.43 24.99
CA GLU A 350 7.49 -6.53 26.07
C GLU A 350 8.62 -5.61 26.56
N ASP A 351 9.86 -6.12 26.62
CA ASP A 351 11.02 -5.33 27.02
C ASP A 351 11.35 -4.26 25.98
N LEU A 352 11.19 -4.61 24.70
CA LEU A 352 11.33 -3.68 23.60
C LEU A 352 10.30 -2.54 23.68
N LEU A 353 9.02 -2.85 23.94
CA LEU A 353 7.99 -1.83 24.12
C LEU A 353 8.27 -0.91 25.32
N LYS A 354 8.64 -1.49 26.46
CA LYS A 354 9.02 -0.74 27.66
C LYS A 354 10.21 0.19 27.40
N SER A 355 11.25 -0.30 26.71
CA SER A 355 12.43 0.50 26.35
C SER A 355 12.09 1.69 25.43
N ALA A 356 11.05 1.55 24.60
CA ALA A 356 10.53 2.61 23.75
C ALA A 356 9.50 3.53 24.45
N GLY A 357 9.17 3.27 25.71
CA GLY A 357 8.20 4.04 26.49
C GLY A 357 6.74 3.73 26.17
N ALA A 358 6.47 2.55 25.61
CA ALA A 358 5.14 2.05 25.28
C ALA A 358 4.74 0.85 26.15
N SER A 359 3.48 0.47 26.07
CA SER A 359 2.89 -0.70 26.74
C SER A 359 2.12 -1.54 25.73
N SER A 360 1.76 -2.77 26.08
CA SER A 360 0.78 -3.57 25.34
C SER A 360 -0.54 -3.64 26.13
N PRO A 361 -1.69 -3.91 25.47
CA PRO A 361 -2.95 -4.17 26.15
C PRO A 361 -2.85 -5.34 27.11
N ALA A 362 -3.79 -5.43 28.05
CA ALA A 362 -4.00 -6.67 28.78
C ALA A 362 -4.28 -7.81 27.79
N LYS A 363 -3.56 -8.91 27.95
CA LYS A 363 -3.68 -10.11 27.13
C LYS A 363 -4.29 -11.23 27.94
N ALA A 364 -5.05 -12.08 27.27
CA ALA A 364 -5.44 -13.39 27.74
C ALA A 364 -5.26 -14.36 26.58
N ASP A 365 -5.10 -15.64 26.88
CA ASP A 365 -4.86 -16.66 25.88
C ASP A 365 -5.69 -17.90 26.19
N VAL A 366 -6.19 -18.53 25.12
CA VAL A 366 -6.66 -19.91 25.16
C VAL A 366 -5.54 -20.75 24.55
N PRO A 367 -4.83 -21.56 25.35
CA PRO A 367 -3.67 -22.28 24.86
C PRO A 367 -4.07 -23.32 23.82
N ALA A 368 -3.18 -23.59 22.86
CA ALA A 368 -3.39 -24.57 21.80
C ALA A 368 -3.70 -25.99 22.34
N GLU A 369 -3.31 -26.28 23.58
CA GLU A 369 -3.63 -27.52 24.29
C GLU A 369 -5.14 -27.77 24.36
N LEU A 370 -5.94 -26.74 24.63
CA LEU A 370 -7.40 -26.89 24.76
C LEU A 370 -8.05 -27.22 23.41
N TYR A 371 -7.45 -26.79 22.31
CA TYR A 371 -7.87 -27.20 20.98
C TYR A 371 -7.52 -28.67 20.69
N ARG A 372 -6.31 -29.12 21.07
CA ARG A 372 -5.92 -30.54 20.91
C ARG A 372 -6.87 -31.45 21.69
N ARG A 373 -7.11 -31.13 22.95
CA ARG A 373 -8.05 -31.84 23.80
C ARG A 373 -9.49 -31.83 23.24
N PHE A 374 -9.95 -30.69 22.70
CA PHE A 374 -11.23 -30.64 21.99
C PHE A 374 -11.29 -31.62 20.82
N LEU A 375 -10.24 -31.71 20.00
CA LEU A 375 -10.22 -32.63 18.86
C LEU A 375 -10.19 -34.11 19.30
N GLU A 376 -9.44 -34.42 20.35
CA GLU A 376 -9.27 -35.76 20.90
C GLU A 376 -10.57 -36.26 21.56
N GLU A 377 -11.12 -35.51 22.52
CA GLU A 377 -12.30 -35.91 23.31
C GLU A 377 -13.57 -36.05 22.45
N THR A 378 -13.65 -35.28 21.36
CA THR A 378 -14.80 -35.32 20.44
C THR A 378 -14.61 -36.29 19.27
N GLY A 379 -13.43 -36.92 19.17
CA GLY A 379 -13.06 -37.79 18.05
C GLY A 379 -12.98 -37.05 16.70
N LEU A 380 -12.88 -35.73 16.71
CA LEU A 380 -12.74 -34.92 15.50
C LEU A 380 -11.37 -35.11 14.84
N GLU A 381 -10.33 -35.39 15.61
CA GLU A 381 -8.96 -35.55 15.09
C GLU A 381 -8.89 -36.55 13.93
N SER A 382 -9.40 -37.77 14.14
CA SER A 382 -9.42 -38.83 13.12
C SER A 382 -10.24 -38.46 11.88
N ARG A 383 -11.37 -37.77 12.07
CA ARG A 383 -12.27 -37.33 10.99
C ARG A 383 -11.63 -36.22 10.15
N ILE A 384 -10.92 -35.30 10.80
CA ILE A 384 -10.20 -34.20 10.17
C ILE A 384 -8.99 -34.74 9.40
N ALA A 385 -8.25 -35.70 9.97
CA ALA A 385 -7.14 -36.37 9.30
C ALA A 385 -7.63 -37.07 8.01
N ALA A 386 -8.70 -37.88 8.10
CA ALA A 386 -9.28 -38.54 6.94
C ALA A 386 -9.71 -37.56 5.82
N LEU A 387 -10.34 -36.44 6.19
CA LEU A 387 -10.72 -35.40 5.22
C LEU A 387 -9.52 -34.67 4.64
N THR A 388 -8.44 -34.55 5.39
CA THR A 388 -7.21 -33.90 4.94
C THR A 388 -6.51 -34.74 3.89
N ASP A 389 -6.44 -36.05 4.10
CA ASP A 389 -5.74 -36.99 3.22
C ASP A 389 -6.58 -37.41 1.99
N ASP A 390 -7.88 -37.07 1.96
CA ASP A 390 -8.77 -37.34 0.84
C ASP A 390 -8.45 -36.48 -0.40
N ILE A 391 -7.46 -36.92 -1.17
CA ILE A 391 -7.06 -36.27 -2.43
C ILE A 391 -8.14 -36.35 -3.53
N SER A 392 -9.17 -37.18 -3.36
CA SER A 392 -10.28 -37.29 -4.33
C SER A 392 -11.17 -36.04 -4.33
N ARG A 393 -11.12 -35.23 -3.26
CA ARG A 393 -11.91 -34.00 -3.11
C ARG A 393 -11.06 -32.74 -3.33
N PRO A 394 -11.61 -31.72 -4.02
CA PRO A 394 -10.99 -30.39 -4.07
C PRO A 394 -10.72 -29.83 -2.66
N LEU A 395 -9.56 -29.18 -2.49
CA LEU A 395 -9.12 -28.63 -1.20
C LEU A 395 -10.17 -27.71 -0.55
N ALA A 396 -10.86 -26.90 -1.36
CA ALA A 396 -11.92 -26.01 -0.89
C ALA A 396 -13.10 -26.76 -0.26
N ARG A 397 -13.48 -27.91 -0.82
CA ARG A 397 -14.57 -28.74 -0.27
C ARG A 397 -14.16 -29.45 1.01
N ARG A 398 -12.90 -29.90 1.11
CA ARG A 398 -12.33 -30.46 2.34
C ARG A 398 -12.31 -29.43 3.47
N ALA A 399 -11.78 -28.23 3.18
CA ALA A 399 -11.73 -27.10 4.09
C ALA A 399 -13.10 -26.73 4.66
N GLU A 400 -14.12 -26.58 3.80
CA GLU A 400 -15.48 -26.27 4.24
C GLU A 400 -16.05 -27.37 5.14
N ARG A 401 -15.82 -28.64 4.78
CA ARG A 401 -16.33 -29.77 5.56
C ARG A 401 -15.69 -29.85 6.95
N ILE A 402 -14.39 -29.63 7.06
CA ILE A 402 -13.69 -29.60 8.35
C ILE A 402 -14.21 -28.46 9.22
N ARG A 403 -14.42 -27.28 8.63
CA ARG A 403 -15.04 -26.13 9.32
C ARG A 403 -16.42 -26.46 9.87
N GLU A 404 -17.28 -27.05 9.05
CA GLU A 404 -18.61 -27.49 9.49
C GLU A 404 -18.55 -28.47 10.66
N LEU A 405 -17.61 -29.42 10.63
CA LEU A 405 -17.42 -30.39 11.71
C LEU A 405 -17.08 -29.68 13.02
N ILE A 406 -16.10 -28.78 13.02
CA ILE A 406 -15.70 -28.04 14.22
C ILE A 406 -16.86 -27.19 14.75
N LEU A 407 -17.60 -26.50 13.87
CA LEU A 407 -18.69 -25.61 14.28
C LEU A 407 -19.90 -26.34 14.86
N ARG A 408 -20.19 -27.56 14.38
CA ARG A 408 -21.33 -28.37 14.82
C ARG A 408 -21.06 -29.23 16.04
N THR A 409 -19.79 -29.44 16.38
CA THR A 409 -19.41 -30.20 17.57
C THR A 409 -19.42 -29.30 18.79
N ASP A 410 -20.17 -29.71 19.81
CA ASP A 410 -20.19 -29.00 21.09
C ASP A 410 -18.91 -29.26 21.89
N LEU A 411 -18.48 -28.24 22.64
CA LEU A 411 -17.38 -28.43 23.58
C LEU A 411 -17.88 -29.31 24.73
N PRO A 412 -17.12 -30.34 25.13
CA PRO A 412 -17.33 -31.03 26.40
C PRO A 412 -17.49 -30.03 27.55
N LEU A 413 -18.40 -30.31 28.50
CA LEU A 413 -18.83 -29.33 29.51
C LEU A 413 -17.68 -28.82 30.39
N ASP A 414 -16.77 -29.71 30.77
CA ASP A 414 -15.56 -29.41 31.53
C ASP A 414 -14.58 -28.55 30.71
N LEU A 415 -14.39 -28.88 29.43
CA LEU A 415 -13.55 -28.10 28.52
C LEU A 415 -14.14 -26.71 28.24
N ALA A 416 -15.47 -26.62 28.08
CA ALA A 416 -16.18 -25.35 27.94
C ALA A 416 -16.01 -24.46 29.19
N GLY A 417 -16.05 -25.07 30.39
CA GLY A 417 -15.77 -24.38 31.64
C GLY A 417 -14.34 -23.86 31.73
N GLU A 418 -13.36 -24.66 31.32
CA GLU A 418 -11.95 -24.26 31.30
C GLU A 418 -11.69 -23.13 30.29
N VAL A 419 -12.21 -23.25 29.06
CA VAL A 419 -12.15 -22.18 28.06
C VAL A 419 -12.82 -20.92 28.62
N SER A 420 -14.03 -21.04 29.19
CA SER A 420 -14.73 -19.90 29.79
C SER A 420 -13.95 -19.25 30.95
N GLY A 421 -13.21 -20.03 31.73
CA GLY A 421 -12.37 -19.52 32.82
C GLY A 421 -11.14 -18.76 32.34
N ARG A 422 -10.66 -19.04 31.12
CA ARG A 422 -9.60 -18.28 30.43
C ARG A 422 -10.14 -17.04 29.74
N LEU A 423 -11.44 -17.02 29.41
CA LEU A 423 -12.08 -15.86 28.83
C LEU A 423 -12.30 -14.77 29.88
N PRO A 424 -12.08 -13.50 29.54
CA PRO A 424 -12.39 -12.38 30.42
C PRO A 424 -13.89 -12.35 30.77
N SER A 425 -14.19 -12.19 32.06
CA SER A 425 -15.56 -12.10 32.58
C SER A 425 -16.17 -10.69 32.47
N SER A 426 -15.37 -9.67 32.16
CA SER A 426 -15.81 -8.28 32.03
C SER A 426 -14.93 -7.47 31.07
N GLY A 427 -15.49 -6.34 30.60
CA GLY A 427 -14.87 -5.45 29.61
C GLY A 427 -15.01 -5.96 28.18
N ALA A 428 -14.70 -5.09 27.22
CA ALA A 428 -14.71 -5.43 25.81
C ALA A 428 -13.33 -5.98 25.40
N TRP A 429 -13.31 -7.16 24.80
CA TRP A 429 -12.10 -7.84 24.35
C TRP A 429 -12.22 -8.23 22.89
N ALA A 430 -11.10 -8.34 22.21
CA ALA A 430 -11.05 -8.81 20.85
C ALA A 430 -10.14 -10.01 20.69
N LEU A 431 -10.59 -10.95 19.89
CA LEU A 431 -9.81 -12.06 19.40
C LEU A 431 -8.91 -11.56 18.27
N VAL A 432 -7.60 -11.79 18.41
CA VAL A 432 -6.60 -11.45 17.41
C VAL A 432 -6.14 -12.74 16.75
N ALA A 433 -6.45 -12.87 15.47
CA ALA A 433 -6.13 -14.06 14.71
C ALA A 433 -5.33 -13.67 13.46
N PRO A 434 -4.08 -14.11 13.32
CA PRO A 434 -3.26 -13.81 12.15
C PRO A 434 -4.02 -14.16 10.87
N GLY A 435 -4.30 -13.17 10.01
CA GLY A 435 -5.01 -13.37 8.74
C GLY A 435 -6.53 -13.56 8.79
N LEU A 436 -7.18 -13.52 9.97
CA LEU A 436 -8.64 -13.57 10.12
C LEU A 436 -9.25 -12.24 10.60
N GLY A 437 -8.41 -11.25 10.89
CA GLY A 437 -8.82 -9.93 11.39
C GLY A 437 -9.10 -9.94 12.89
N THR A 438 -9.50 -8.76 13.40
CA THR A 438 -9.84 -8.53 14.81
C THR A 438 -11.33 -8.73 14.99
N ARG A 439 -11.75 -9.57 15.95
CA ARG A 439 -13.17 -9.77 16.27
C ARG A 439 -13.47 -9.43 17.72
N VAL A 440 -14.36 -8.47 17.93
CA VAL A 440 -14.86 -8.14 19.27
C VAL A 440 -15.71 -9.29 19.81
N LEU A 441 -15.40 -9.71 21.04
CA LEU A 441 -16.07 -10.78 21.75
C LEU A 441 -17.12 -10.21 22.70
N LYS A 442 -18.25 -10.90 22.80
CA LYS A 442 -19.11 -10.77 23.97
C LYS A 442 -18.40 -11.46 25.16
N PRO A 443 -18.54 -10.95 26.39
CA PRO A 443 -18.01 -11.61 27.58
C PRO A 443 -18.45 -13.08 27.64
N GLY A 444 -17.53 -13.99 27.97
CA GLY A 444 -17.79 -15.43 28.09
C GLY A 444 -18.15 -16.16 26.78
N ALA A 445 -17.91 -15.58 25.60
CA ALA A 445 -18.29 -16.18 24.32
C ALA A 445 -17.39 -17.36 23.90
N VAL A 446 -17.56 -18.51 24.54
CA VAL A 446 -16.91 -19.79 24.16
C VAL A 446 -17.15 -20.14 22.69
N SER A 447 -18.30 -19.77 22.13
CA SER A 447 -18.60 -19.97 20.70
C SER A 447 -17.60 -19.28 19.76
N ALA A 448 -17.03 -18.13 20.15
CA ALA A 448 -16.07 -17.42 19.34
C ALA A 448 -14.70 -18.12 19.27
N VAL A 449 -14.32 -18.83 20.32
CA VAL A 449 -13.12 -19.68 20.34
C VAL A 449 -13.30 -20.84 19.36
N ARG A 450 -14.46 -21.50 19.37
CA ARG A 450 -14.80 -22.57 18.41
C ARG A 450 -14.82 -22.07 16.95
N GLU A 451 -15.37 -20.89 16.73
CA GLU A 451 -15.38 -20.26 15.40
C GLU A 451 -13.96 -19.90 14.93
N HIS A 452 -13.08 -19.46 15.84
CA HIS A 452 -11.66 -19.25 15.53
C HIS A 452 -10.96 -20.55 15.17
N TRP A 453 -11.15 -21.61 15.95
CA TRP A 453 -10.60 -22.94 15.65
C TRP A 453 -11.08 -23.45 14.29
N ALA A 454 -12.35 -23.22 13.93
CA ALA A 454 -12.83 -23.50 12.58
C ALA A 454 -12.10 -22.65 11.53
N GLY A 455 -11.84 -21.37 11.80
CA GLY A 455 -11.09 -20.46 10.92
C GLY A 455 -9.67 -20.92 10.56
N LEU A 456 -9.08 -21.84 11.33
CA LEU A 456 -7.79 -22.48 11.01
C LEU A 456 -7.85 -23.37 9.77
N TRP A 457 -9.05 -23.73 9.31
CA TRP A 457 -9.33 -24.68 8.23
C TRP A 457 -9.96 -24.04 7.01
N THR A 458 -9.64 -22.77 6.73
CA THR A 458 -10.01 -22.14 5.46
C THR A 458 -9.16 -22.68 4.31
N HIS A 459 -9.71 -22.62 3.09
CA HIS A 459 -9.01 -23.03 1.87
C HIS A 459 -7.61 -22.40 1.77
N GLY A 460 -7.50 -21.08 2.02
CA GLY A 460 -6.24 -20.34 1.94
C GLY A 460 -5.18 -20.86 2.92
N ARG A 461 -5.56 -21.13 4.18
CA ARG A 461 -4.62 -21.64 5.19
C ARG A 461 -4.17 -23.07 4.92
N MET A 462 -5.10 -23.94 4.50
CA MET A 462 -4.73 -25.30 4.12
C MET A 462 -3.80 -25.31 2.91
N ALA A 463 -4.05 -24.44 1.92
CA ALA A 463 -3.18 -24.28 0.76
C ALA A 463 -1.80 -23.73 1.15
N GLN A 464 -1.75 -22.76 2.06
CA GLN A 464 -0.50 -22.20 2.58
C GLN A 464 0.33 -23.25 3.32
N ARG A 465 -0.25 -23.99 4.28
CA ARG A 465 0.47 -25.07 4.99
C ARG A 465 1.06 -26.09 4.03
N LYS A 466 0.32 -26.46 2.98
CA LYS A 466 0.81 -27.33 1.92
C LYS A 466 1.99 -26.73 1.15
N ARG A 467 1.98 -25.42 0.84
CA ARG A 467 3.11 -24.73 0.18
C ARG A 467 4.34 -24.67 1.09
N ASP A 468 4.13 -24.41 2.38
CA ASP A 468 5.19 -24.27 3.37
C ASP A 468 5.78 -25.64 3.82
N GLY A 469 5.27 -26.76 3.27
CA GLY A 469 5.67 -28.10 3.68
C GLY A 469 5.28 -28.45 5.13
N ARG A 470 4.39 -27.67 5.74
CA ARG A 470 3.89 -27.91 7.11
C ARG A 470 2.76 -28.94 7.06
N PRO A 471 2.79 -29.97 7.92
CA PRO A 471 1.69 -30.92 7.99
C PRO A 471 0.42 -30.18 8.41
N VAL A 472 -0.73 -30.64 7.91
CA VAL A 472 -2.00 -29.97 8.14
C VAL A 472 -2.42 -30.00 9.62
N SER A 473 -1.89 -30.95 10.40
CA SER A 473 -1.98 -31.02 11.86
C SER A 473 -1.25 -29.90 12.61
N ASP A 474 -0.35 -29.16 11.96
CA ASP A 474 0.43 -28.06 12.54
C ASP A 474 -0.35 -26.73 12.53
N ALA A 475 -1.63 -26.80 12.91
CA ALA A 475 -2.49 -25.63 13.03
C ALA A 475 -2.12 -24.84 14.29
N GLU A 476 -1.64 -23.60 14.14
CA GLU A 476 -1.49 -22.63 15.22
C GLU A 476 -2.86 -22.36 15.87
N ALA A 477 -3.16 -23.08 16.96
CA ALA A 477 -4.49 -23.11 17.57
C ALA A 477 -4.61 -22.29 18.86
N GLU A 478 -3.53 -21.62 19.26
CA GLU A 478 -3.54 -20.66 20.35
C GLU A 478 -4.43 -19.46 19.99
N VAL A 479 -5.36 -19.12 20.89
CA VAL A 479 -6.26 -17.98 20.70
C VAL A 479 -5.78 -16.83 21.54
N GLY A 480 -5.16 -15.83 20.90
CA GLY A 480 -4.78 -14.58 21.55
C GLY A 480 -5.98 -13.64 21.71
N LEU A 481 -6.18 -13.14 22.92
CA LEU A 481 -7.18 -12.14 23.27
C LEU A 481 -6.48 -10.87 23.73
N ILE A 482 -6.91 -9.73 23.20
CA ILE A 482 -6.47 -8.41 23.67
C ILE A 482 -7.67 -7.64 24.20
N ARG A 483 -7.48 -6.93 25.30
CA ARG A 483 -8.51 -6.00 25.78
C ARG A 483 -8.63 -4.84 24.81
N LEU A 484 -9.86 -4.48 24.43
CA LEU A 484 -10.08 -3.28 23.63
C LEU A 484 -9.69 -2.05 24.46
N GLN A 485 -8.79 -1.26 23.91
CA GLN A 485 -8.28 -0.07 24.56
C GLN A 485 -9.19 1.12 24.22
N GLU A 486 -9.66 1.84 25.24
CA GLU A 486 -10.25 3.15 25.03
C GLU A 486 -9.15 4.11 24.58
N CYS A 487 -9.40 4.80 23.47
CA CYS A 487 -8.45 5.68 22.82
C CYS A 487 -9.10 7.04 22.57
N ARG A 488 -8.47 8.10 23.07
CA ARG A 488 -8.69 9.45 22.55
C ARG A 488 -8.32 9.53 21.07
N SER A 489 -7.22 8.89 20.68
CA SER A 489 -6.80 8.80 19.28
C SER A 489 -6.06 7.49 19.01
N ALA A 490 -6.34 6.90 17.86
CA ALA A 490 -5.64 5.73 17.35
C ALA A 490 -4.76 6.10 16.17
N ALA A 491 -3.68 5.35 15.99
CA ALA A 491 -2.75 5.54 14.89
C ALA A 491 -2.22 4.21 14.37
N VAL A 492 -1.97 4.15 13.08
CA VAL A 492 -1.13 3.12 12.48
C VAL A 492 0.12 3.80 11.96
N ILE A 493 1.29 3.20 12.21
CA ILE A 493 2.57 3.63 11.65
C ILE A 493 3.18 2.49 10.86
N LEU A 494 3.64 2.77 9.66
CA LEU A 494 4.58 1.93 8.94
C LEU A 494 5.99 2.46 9.21
N SER A 495 6.91 1.59 9.64
CA SER A 495 8.30 2.00 9.89
C SER A 495 9.06 2.32 8.60
N ARG A 496 8.49 1.92 7.46
CA ARG A 496 8.95 2.22 6.10
C ARG A 496 7.78 2.59 5.22
N ASP A 497 8.08 3.37 4.19
CA ASP A 497 7.13 3.70 3.15
C ASP A 497 6.77 2.40 2.40
N PRO A 498 5.48 1.97 2.37
CA PRO A 498 5.10 0.71 1.77
C PRO A 498 5.27 0.71 0.24
N ALA A 499 5.27 1.89 -0.37
CA ALA A 499 5.48 2.06 -1.80
C ALA A 499 6.97 1.97 -2.13
N SER A 500 7.77 2.85 -1.52
CA SER A 500 9.18 2.99 -1.90
C SER A 500 10.15 2.14 -1.07
N ASN A 501 9.67 1.54 0.01
CA ASN A 501 10.45 0.82 1.04
C ASN A 501 11.56 1.66 1.70
N LYS A 502 11.45 2.99 1.59
CA LYS A 502 12.35 3.95 2.22
C LYS A 502 12.08 4.06 3.72
N ARG A 503 13.06 4.44 4.55
CA ARG A 503 12.94 4.69 6.01
C ARG A 503 12.18 5.97 6.37
N ARG A 504 11.21 6.32 5.55
CA ARG A 504 10.18 7.28 5.91
C ARG A 504 9.04 6.52 6.54
N MET A 505 8.60 6.99 7.68
CA MET A 505 7.47 6.38 8.37
C MET A 505 6.19 7.07 7.92
N ALA A 506 5.23 6.29 7.46
CA ALA A 506 3.89 6.77 7.15
C ALA A 506 3.01 6.56 8.39
N VAL A 507 2.37 7.62 8.87
CA VAL A 507 1.47 7.56 10.03
C VAL A 507 0.08 8.01 9.60
N SER A 508 -0.92 7.20 9.89
CA SER A 508 -2.34 7.54 9.73
C SER A 508 -2.99 7.55 11.10
N ALA A 509 -3.59 8.67 11.51
CA ALA A 509 -4.19 8.81 12.85
C ALA A 509 -5.56 9.48 12.83
N ALA A 510 -6.50 8.95 13.61
CA ALA A 510 -7.83 9.53 13.79
C ALA A 510 -8.20 9.63 15.28
N TYR A 511 -9.17 10.46 15.62
CA TYR A 511 -9.78 10.43 16.94
C TYR A 511 -10.62 9.15 17.13
N GLY A 512 -10.71 8.68 18.37
CA GLY A 512 -11.37 7.42 18.70
C GLY A 512 -10.48 6.19 18.54
N GLY A 513 -11.12 5.03 18.38
CA GLY A 513 -10.51 3.72 18.28
C GLY A 513 -9.94 3.38 16.89
N LEU A 514 -9.15 2.31 16.86
CA LEU A 514 -8.41 1.86 15.68
C LEU A 514 -9.32 1.51 14.49
N ASP A 515 -10.53 1.03 14.74
CA ASP A 515 -11.51 0.67 13.70
C ASP A 515 -11.87 1.86 12.81
N GLY A 516 -11.90 3.09 13.33
CA GLY A 516 -12.13 4.28 12.53
C GLY A 516 -11.04 4.52 11.49
N VAL A 517 -9.78 4.28 11.87
CA VAL A 517 -8.61 4.39 10.98
C VAL A 517 -8.62 3.25 9.95
N LEU A 518 -8.80 2.01 10.40
CA LEU A 518 -8.70 0.83 9.55
C LEU A 518 -9.88 0.72 8.57
N SER A 519 -11.10 1.08 8.98
CA SER A 519 -12.27 1.04 8.09
C SER A 519 -12.35 2.19 7.10
N GLY A 520 -11.55 3.25 7.28
CA GLY A 520 -11.67 4.48 6.50
C GLY A 520 -12.94 5.30 6.79
N ARG A 521 -13.73 4.92 7.81
CA ARG A 521 -14.92 5.69 8.22
C ARG A 521 -14.56 7.02 8.86
N ALA A 522 -13.48 7.05 9.63
CA ALA A 522 -12.90 8.32 10.06
C ALA A 522 -12.00 8.86 8.94
N SER A 523 -11.87 10.19 8.86
CA SER A 523 -10.90 10.86 7.98
C SER A 523 -9.62 11.12 8.77
N PRO A 524 -8.61 10.23 8.71
CA PRO A 524 -7.41 10.37 9.51
C PRO A 524 -6.51 11.49 9.00
N ASP A 525 -5.75 12.10 9.91
CA ASP A 525 -4.57 12.86 9.55
C ASP A 525 -3.48 11.91 9.03
N GLN A 526 -2.72 12.38 8.04
CA GLN A 526 -1.51 11.71 7.56
C GLN A 526 -0.26 12.50 7.98
N TYR A 527 0.73 11.78 8.48
CA TYR A 527 2.04 12.35 8.82
C TYR A 527 3.14 11.53 8.15
N THR A 528 4.16 12.20 7.64
CA THR A 528 5.36 11.56 7.12
C THR A 528 6.54 11.91 8.00
N LEU A 529 7.13 10.91 8.63
CA LEU A 529 8.28 11.07 9.51
C LEU A 529 9.56 10.56 8.85
N GLY A 530 10.68 11.20 9.13
CA GLY A 530 12.00 10.69 8.78
C GLY A 530 12.44 9.56 9.73
N PRO A 531 13.63 8.96 9.46
CA PRO A 531 14.20 7.92 10.31
C PRO A 531 14.50 8.38 11.75
N ASP A 532 14.64 9.70 11.97
CA ASP A 532 14.83 10.29 13.29
C ASP A 532 13.52 10.51 14.06
N GLY A 533 12.38 10.21 13.42
CA GLY A 533 11.03 10.39 13.97
C GLY A 533 10.50 11.82 13.88
N LYS A 534 11.19 12.73 13.19
CA LYS A 534 10.69 14.08 12.93
C LYS A 534 9.85 14.13 11.68
N GLU A 535 8.87 15.01 11.66
CA GLU A 535 8.08 15.28 10.46
C GLU A 535 8.99 15.81 9.35
N VAL A 536 8.96 15.15 8.20
CA VAL A 536 9.70 15.58 7.00
C VAL A 536 8.78 16.22 5.97
N LEU A 537 7.47 15.98 6.03
CA LEU A 537 6.47 16.67 5.22
C LEU A 537 5.43 17.36 6.11
N PRO A 538 4.74 18.40 5.63
CA PRO A 538 3.58 18.94 6.32
C PRO A 538 2.55 17.86 6.61
N ALA A 539 1.92 17.95 7.78
CA ALA A 539 0.78 17.11 8.11
C ALA A 539 -0.36 17.37 7.14
N VAL A 540 -0.92 16.30 6.58
CA VAL A 540 -2.19 16.35 5.85
C VAL A 540 -3.28 16.15 6.89
N VAL A 541 -3.99 17.22 7.23
CA VAL A 541 -5.01 17.20 8.29
C VAL A 541 -6.36 16.85 7.67
N GLY A 542 -6.91 15.70 8.05
CA GLY A 542 -8.19 15.24 7.52
C GLY A 542 -9.35 16.07 8.06
N LEU A 543 -10.44 16.19 7.29
CA LEU A 543 -11.68 16.81 7.74
C LEU A 543 -12.44 15.86 8.67
N LYS A 544 -12.15 15.92 9.97
CA LYS A 544 -12.63 14.93 10.96
C LYS A 544 -14.09 15.22 11.34
N ARG A 545 -15.04 14.62 10.61
CA ARG A 545 -16.48 14.74 10.88
C ARG A 545 -16.97 13.80 11.99
N LEU A 546 -16.42 12.58 12.02
CA LEU A 546 -16.83 11.54 12.98
C LEU A 546 -15.62 10.81 13.57
N LEU A 547 -15.82 10.23 14.75
CA LEU A 547 -14.93 9.29 15.40
C LEU A 547 -15.67 7.97 15.63
N VAL A 548 -14.90 6.88 15.68
CA VAL A 548 -15.43 5.53 15.88
C VAL A 548 -14.89 4.98 17.20
N ARG A 549 -15.73 4.41 18.06
CA ARG A 549 -15.31 3.75 19.30
C ARG A 549 -16.18 2.55 19.64
N HIS A 550 -15.80 1.80 20.66
CA HIS A 550 -16.61 0.72 21.21
C HIS A 550 -17.27 1.15 22.52
N ASP A 551 -18.50 0.72 22.77
CA ASP A 551 -19.11 0.79 24.09
C ASP A 551 -18.56 -0.32 25.02
N PRO A 552 -18.87 -0.30 26.32
CA PRO A 552 -18.42 -1.34 27.25
C PRO A 552 -18.89 -2.76 26.90
N ALA A 553 -19.95 -2.89 26.10
CA ALA A 553 -20.46 -4.16 25.60
C ALA A 553 -19.79 -4.62 24.28
N GLY A 554 -18.86 -3.82 23.74
CA GLY A 554 -18.16 -4.09 22.50
C GLY A 554 -18.93 -3.73 21.23
N LYS A 555 -20.03 -2.97 21.33
CA LYS A 555 -20.75 -2.45 20.16
C LYS A 555 -20.01 -1.25 19.58
N LEU A 556 -19.86 -1.24 18.26
CA LEU A 556 -19.28 -0.11 17.53
C LEU A 556 -20.25 1.09 17.55
N LEU A 557 -19.73 2.26 17.89
CA LEU A 557 -20.43 3.54 17.93
C LEU A 557 -19.71 4.55 17.02
N GLU A 558 -20.50 5.36 16.32
CA GLU A 558 -20.04 6.48 15.50
C GLU A 558 -20.57 7.77 16.10
N GLU A 559 -19.70 8.73 16.33
CA GLU A 559 -20.04 9.97 17.01
C GLU A 559 -19.43 11.17 16.27
N PRO A 560 -20.12 12.32 16.25
CA PRO A 560 -19.56 13.53 15.68
C PRO A 560 -18.32 13.96 16.45
N VAL A 561 -17.28 14.37 15.73
CA VAL A 561 -16.13 15.04 16.33
C VAL A 561 -16.55 16.46 16.68
N ALA A 562 -16.23 16.91 17.90
CA ALA A 562 -16.51 18.28 18.31
C ALA A 562 -15.86 19.29 17.34
N GLY A 563 -16.59 20.34 16.95
CA GLY A 563 -16.16 21.25 15.88
C GLY A 563 -14.77 21.85 16.08
N GLU A 564 -14.37 22.14 17.33
CA GLU A 564 -13.04 22.66 17.65
C GLU A 564 -11.88 21.67 17.42
N LEU A 565 -12.18 20.39 17.24
CA LEU A 565 -11.20 19.33 16.98
C LEU A 565 -11.16 18.93 15.49
N ALA A 566 -12.20 19.26 14.71
CA ALA A 566 -12.37 18.79 13.34
C ALA A 566 -11.17 19.15 12.43
N ASP A 567 -10.61 20.35 12.63
CA ASP A 567 -9.51 20.91 11.85
C ASP A 567 -8.16 20.89 12.58
N LYS A 568 -8.11 20.29 13.78
CA LYS A 568 -6.87 20.17 14.56
C LYS A 568 -6.11 18.91 14.21
N ARG A 569 -4.80 18.92 14.46
CA ARG A 569 -3.98 17.72 14.38
C ARG A 569 -4.40 16.70 15.44
N VAL A 570 -4.53 15.44 15.04
CA VAL A 570 -4.82 14.31 15.94
C VAL A 570 -3.65 14.03 16.87
N LEU A 571 -2.43 13.97 16.33
CA LEU A 571 -1.21 13.70 17.08
C LEU A 571 -0.31 14.94 17.14
N SER A 572 0.21 15.19 18.34
CA SER A 572 1.29 16.14 18.56
C SER A 572 2.63 15.59 18.06
N ARG A 573 3.60 16.50 17.83
CA ARG A 573 4.99 16.14 17.48
C ARG A 573 5.63 15.19 18.49
N ALA A 574 5.36 15.38 19.79
CA ALA A 574 5.89 14.53 20.84
C ALA A 574 5.30 13.10 20.75
N GLN A 575 4.00 12.97 20.46
CA GLN A 575 3.36 11.66 20.25
C GLN A 575 3.92 10.97 18.99
N LEU A 576 4.10 11.71 17.89
CA LEU A 576 4.72 11.19 16.67
C LEU A 576 6.13 10.66 16.90
N ALA A 577 6.98 11.42 17.61
CA ALA A 577 8.33 10.98 17.94
C ALA A 577 8.34 9.72 18.83
N LYS A 578 7.37 9.59 19.75
CA LYS A 578 7.20 8.42 20.60
C LYS A 578 6.80 7.20 19.79
N LEU A 579 5.83 7.35 18.88
CA LEU A 579 5.37 6.29 17.97
C LEU A 579 6.50 5.84 17.02
N ALA A 580 7.25 6.78 16.46
CA ALA A 580 8.42 6.48 15.62
C ALA A 580 9.53 5.72 16.36
N ARG A 581 9.72 5.99 17.65
CA ARG A 581 10.67 5.24 18.48
C ARG A 581 10.26 3.77 18.61
N VAL A 582 8.98 3.52 18.89
CA VAL A 582 8.42 2.16 18.96
C VAL A 582 8.62 1.43 17.63
N ALA A 583 8.22 2.05 16.51
CA ALA A 583 8.35 1.46 15.18
C ALA A 583 9.80 1.04 14.86
N ARG A 584 10.79 1.85 15.20
CA ARG A 584 12.21 1.53 14.98
C ARG A 584 12.73 0.39 15.83
N VAL A 585 12.36 0.36 17.11
CA VAL A 585 12.77 -0.73 18.02
C VAL A 585 12.19 -2.06 17.55
N LEU A 586 10.91 -2.05 17.13
CA LEU A 586 10.25 -3.23 16.58
C LEU A 586 10.80 -3.64 15.20
N GLU A 587 11.09 -2.68 14.32
CA GLU A 587 11.77 -2.95 13.03
C GLU A 587 13.14 -3.59 13.23
N GLY A 588 13.96 -3.05 14.15
CA GLY A 588 15.27 -3.61 14.48
C GLY A 588 15.19 -5.05 14.99
N HIS A 589 14.19 -5.34 15.82
CA HIS A 589 13.94 -6.70 16.30
C HIS A 589 13.42 -7.64 15.20
N GLN A 590 12.52 -7.18 14.33
CA GLN A 590 11.94 -8.00 13.25
C GLN A 590 12.89 -8.17 12.05
N GLY A 591 13.91 -7.34 11.91
CA GLY A 591 14.84 -7.36 10.77
C GLY A 591 14.16 -7.05 9.43
N SER A 592 12.96 -6.47 9.45
CA SER A 592 12.16 -6.05 8.29
C SER A 592 11.25 -4.90 8.71
N GLY A 593 10.76 -4.11 7.74
CA GLY A 593 9.83 -3.02 8.03
C GLY A 593 8.59 -3.53 8.77
N VAL A 594 8.05 -2.74 9.70
CA VAL A 594 6.91 -3.14 10.53
C VAL A 594 5.75 -2.17 10.40
N GLU A 595 4.54 -2.71 10.36
CA GLU A 595 3.32 -1.98 10.70
C GLU A 595 3.11 -2.07 12.21
N VAL A 596 2.78 -0.95 12.85
CA VAL A 596 2.43 -0.89 14.26
C VAL A 596 1.11 -0.16 14.40
N SER A 597 0.13 -0.84 14.98
CA SER A 597 -1.14 -0.26 15.39
C SER A 597 -1.05 0.20 16.84
N ALA A 598 -1.50 1.41 17.13
CA ALA A 598 -1.30 2.06 18.41
C ALA A 598 -2.49 2.90 18.86
N CYS A 599 -2.57 3.08 20.18
CA CYS A 599 -3.57 3.87 20.88
C CYS A 599 -2.87 4.90 21.77
N PHE A 600 -3.41 6.12 21.79
CA PHE A 600 -3.03 7.17 22.73
C PHE A 600 -4.21 7.51 23.64
N GLU A 601 -3.96 7.45 24.94
CA GLU A 601 -4.90 7.86 26.00
C GLU A 601 -4.13 8.48 27.16
N GLY A 602 -4.56 9.65 27.66
CA GLY A 602 -3.87 10.35 28.76
C GLY A 602 -2.34 10.52 28.59
N GLY A 603 -1.84 10.67 27.35
CA GLY A 603 -0.39 10.74 27.05
C GLY A 603 0.35 9.40 27.08
N ARG A 604 -0.32 8.30 27.45
CA ARG A 604 0.21 6.94 27.37
C ARG A 604 0.10 6.43 25.93
N LEU A 605 1.08 5.63 25.52
CA LEU A 605 1.13 4.96 24.23
C LEU A 605 1.01 3.46 24.46
N THR A 606 -0.01 2.86 23.86
CA THR A 606 -0.27 1.42 23.91
C THR A 606 -0.20 0.84 22.50
N VAL A 607 0.65 -0.15 22.28
CA VAL A 607 0.79 -0.87 21.00
C VAL A 607 -0.23 -1.99 20.95
N LEU A 608 -1.22 -1.84 20.08
CA LEU A 608 -2.32 -2.79 19.90
C LEU A 608 -1.90 -4.03 19.10
N GLY A 609 -0.92 -3.87 18.20
CA GLY A 609 -0.36 -4.95 17.41
C GLY A 609 0.80 -4.48 16.54
N SER A 610 1.59 -5.43 16.06
CA SER A 610 2.66 -5.15 15.10
C SER A 610 2.88 -6.32 14.16
N GLU A 611 3.00 -6.07 12.86
CA GLU A 611 3.21 -7.09 11.85
C GLU A 611 4.33 -6.68 10.88
N PRO A 612 5.11 -7.62 10.32
CA PRO A 612 6.04 -7.31 9.24
C PRO A 612 5.30 -6.77 8.01
N ILE A 613 5.76 -5.65 7.44
CA ILE A 613 5.21 -5.04 6.21
C ILE A 613 5.27 -6.03 5.05
N ASP A 614 6.28 -6.88 5.02
CA ASP A 614 6.43 -7.89 3.97
C ASP A 614 5.22 -8.85 3.92
N ARG A 615 4.55 -9.11 5.04
CA ARG A 615 3.31 -9.93 5.07
C ARG A 615 2.09 -9.19 4.53
N LEU A 616 2.12 -7.85 4.54
CA LEU A 616 1.09 -7.01 3.92
C LEU A 616 1.32 -6.84 2.42
N LEU A 617 2.58 -6.99 1.97
CA LEU A 617 3.01 -6.90 0.57
C LEU A 617 3.12 -8.27 -0.12
N SER A 618 3.15 -9.38 0.62
CA SER A 618 3.28 -10.72 0.05
C SER A 618 1.95 -11.18 -0.54
N ALA A 619 1.82 -10.99 -1.85
CA ALA A 619 0.98 -11.81 -2.72
C ALA A 619 1.73 -13.12 -3.03
N GLU A 620 1.82 -14.06 -2.07
CA GLU A 620 2.38 -15.41 -2.33
C GLU A 620 1.51 -16.55 -1.76
#